data_AF-A0A096CBZ6-F1
#
_entry.id   AF-A0A096CBZ6-F1
#
_cell.length_a   1.000
_cell.length_b   1.000
_cell.length_c   1.000
_cell.angle_alpha   90.00
_cell.angle_beta   90.00
_cell.angle_gamma   90.00
#
_symmetry.space_group_name_H-M   'P 1'
#
loop_
_entity.id
_entity.type
_entity.pdbx_description
1 polymer ?
#
loop_
_entity_poly.entity_id
_entity_poly.type
_entity_poly.pdbx_seq_one_letter_code
_entity_poly.pdbx_strand_id
1 'polypeptide(L)'
;MKKYRKKPVVVEAVQWNGKNFDECMNFMGEDCGNKVAYEDYEEKCLKSEELTIHTLEGNMITSKGDYIIKGVNGEFYPCKPDIFEKTYEEVV
;
A
#
# COMPACT_ATOMS: atom_id res chain seq x y z
N MET A 1 21.13 -0.84 -30.13
CA MET A 1 20.07 -0.86 -29.09
C MET A 1 20.33 0.26 -28.09
N LYS A 2 19.29 0.97 -27.66
CA LYS A 2 19.41 1.97 -26.57
C LYS A 2 19.16 1.27 -25.23
N LYS A 3 20.00 1.54 -24.24
CA LYS A 3 19.88 1.04 -22.87
C LYS A 3 19.38 2.17 -21.98
N TYR A 4 18.52 1.86 -21.02
CA TYR A 4 17.94 2.83 -20.09
C TYR A 4 18.05 2.28 -18.66
N ARG A 5 18.13 3.17 -17.68
CA ARG A 5 18.09 2.85 -16.24
C ARG A 5 16.88 3.52 -15.61
N LYS A 6 16.27 2.88 -14.59
CA LYS A 6 15.24 3.53 -13.76
C LYS A 6 15.88 4.75 -13.07
N LYS A 7 15.12 5.84 -12.92
CA LYS A 7 15.56 6.97 -12.10
C LYS A 7 15.59 6.53 -10.63
N PRO A 8 16.57 6.96 -9.81
CA PRO A 8 16.50 6.77 -8.37
C PRO A 8 15.29 7.55 -7.85
N VAL A 9 14.42 6.88 -7.11
CA VAL A 9 13.21 7.45 -6.53
C VAL A 9 13.13 6.97 -5.09
N VAL A 10 13.00 7.92 -4.16
CA VAL A 10 12.62 7.63 -2.77
C VAL A 10 11.10 7.52 -2.73
N VAL A 11 10.59 6.50 -2.07
CA VAL A 11 9.15 6.25 -1.92
C VAL A 11 8.79 6.30 -0.44
N GLU A 12 7.55 6.66 -0.16
CA GLU A 12 6.95 6.48 1.15
C GLU A 12 6.22 5.13 1.16
N ALA A 13 6.29 4.41 2.27
CA ALA A 13 5.57 3.14 2.44
C ALA A 13 5.17 2.91 3.89
N VAL A 14 4.06 2.19 4.08
CA VAL A 14 3.60 1.67 5.38
C VAL A 14 3.38 0.16 5.26
N GLN A 15 3.79 -0.61 6.27
CA GLN A 15 3.51 -2.04 6.29
C GLN A 15 2.15 -2.32 6.93
N TRP A 16 1.30 -3.11 6.29
CA TRP A 16 0.07 -3.60 6.91
C TRP A 16 0.41 -4.74 7.88
N ASN A 17 0.23 -4.53 9.19
CA ASN A 17 0.56 -5.52 10.22
C ASN A 17 -0.65 -6.32 10.73
N GLY A 18 -1.82 -6.11 10.14
CA GLY A 18 -3.09 -6.74 10.55
C GLY A 18 -3.80 -6.00 11.69
N LYS A 19 -3.22 -4.91 12.20
CA LYS A 19 -3.75 -4.17 13.36
C LYS A 19 -3.66 -2.65 13.21
N ASN A 20 -2.82 -2.13 12.31
CA ASN A 20 -2.59 -0.70 12.13
C ASN A 20 -3.52 -0.08 11.08
N PHE A 21 -4.84 -0.34 11.20
CA PHE A 21 -5.80 0.01 10.14
C PHE A 21 -5.84 1.53 9.92
N ASP A 22 -5.95 2.28 11.02
CA ASP A 22 -5.94 3.73 11.00
C ASP A 22 -4.66 4.30 10.39
N GLU A 23 -3.50 3.70 10.66
CA GLU A 23 -2.22 4.14 10.08
C GLU A 23 -2.23 3.98 8.56
N CYS A 24 -2.66 2.82 8.07
CA CYS A 24 -2.77 2.57 6.63
C CYS A 24 -3.80 3.49 5.96
N MET A 25 -4.95 3.72 6.59
CA MET A 25 -5.97 4.63 6.04
C MET A 25 -5.50 6.08 6.03
N ASN A 26 -4.85 6.54 7.10
CA ASN A 26 -4.28 7.88 7.16
C ASN A 26 -3.16 8.06 6.12
N PHE A 27 -2.34 7.03 5.90
CA PHE A 27 -1.30 7.04 4.88
C PHE A 27 -1.87 7.17 3.46
N MET A 28 -2.97 6.48 3.18
CA MET A 28 -3.63 6.52 1.88
C MET A 28 -4.51 7.77 1.65
N GLY A 29 -4.98 8.40 2.73
CA GLY A 29 -5.82 9.61 2.69
C GLY A 29 -7.25 9.35 2.20
N GLU A 30 -8.06 10.41 2.15
CA GLU A 30 -9.50 10.33 1.80
C GLU A 30 -9.77 9.88 0.35
N ASP A 31 -8.76 9.92 -0.53
CA ASP A 31 -8.91 9.78 -1.98
C ASP A 31 -8.72 8.35 -2.49
N CYS A 32 -8.36 7.40 -1.61
CA CYS A 32 -8.07 6.02 -2.00
C CYS A 32 -9.31 5.16 -2.28
N GLY A 33 -10.41 5.75 -2.75
CA GLY A 33 -11.61 5.02 -3.19
C GLY A 33 -12.40 4.33 -2.07
N ASN A 34 -11.92 4.34 -0.82
CA ASN A 34 -12.62 3.81 0.35
C ASN A 34 -13.73 4.77 0.82
N LYS A 35 -14.56 5.28 -0.09
CA LYS A 35 -15.93 5.72 0.22
C LYS A 35 -16.87 4.52 0.32
N VAL A 36 -16.37 3.42 0.85
CA VAL A 36 -17.15 2.23 1.18
C VAL A 36 -17.86 2.61 2.48
N ALA A 37 -19.05 3.19 2.34
CA ALA A 37 -19.95 3.53 3.44
C ALA A 37 -20.40 2.25 4.15
N TYR A 38 -19.59 1.71 5.05
CA TYR A 38 -19.97 0.52 5.81
C TYR A 38 -19.40 0.64 7.21
N GLU A 39 -20.31 0.86 8.16
CA GLU A 39 -20.18 0.38 9.52
C GLU A 39 -19.55 -1.04 9.43
N ASP A 40 -18.43 -1.28 10.12
CA ASP A 40 -17.70 -2.56 10.22
C ASP A 40 -16.58 -2.87 9.19
N TYR A 41 -16.17 -1.95 8.30
CA TYR A 41 -15.05 -2.25 7.36
C TYR A 41 -13.72 -2.53 8.08
N GLU A 42 -13.40 -1.74 9.11
CA GLU A 42 -12.23 -1.99 9.96
C GLU A 42 -12.28 -3.40 10.57
N GLU A 43 -13.39 -3.77 11.20
CA GLU A 43 -13.55 -5.09 11.82
C GLU A 43 -13.32 -6.21 10.82
N LYS A 44 -13.86 -6.06 9.60
CA LYS A 44 -13.65 -7.03 8.52
C LYS A 44 -12.17 -7.18 8.17
N CYS A 45 -11.46 -6.06 7.97
CA CYS A 45 -10.04 -6.07 7.64
C CYS A 45 -9.18 -6.66 8.77
N LEU A 46 -9.50 -6.33 10.02
CA LEU A 46 -8.80 -6.88 11.19
C LEU A 46 -9.05 -8.39 11.34
N LYS A 47 -10.26 -8.87 11.02
CA LYS A 47 -10.61 -10.29 11.09
C LYS A 47 -10.02 -11.13 9.96
N SER A 48 -9.98 -10.60 8.74
CA SER A 48 -9.38 -11.29 7.59
C SER A 48 -7.87 -11.10 7.50
N GLU A 49 -7.31 -10.13 8.22
CA GLU A 49 -5.94 -9.65 8.05
C GLU A 49 -5.64 -9.15 6.62
N GLU A 50 -6.68 -8.73 5.89
CA GLU A 50 -6.62 -8.27 4.49
C GLU A 50 -7.20 -6.87 4.34
N LEU A 51 -6.48 -6.00 3.63
CA LEU A 51 -6.88 -4.64 3.29
C LEU A 51 -7.05 -4.50 1.78
N THR A 52 -8.18 -3.94 1.32
CA THR A 52 -8.38 -3.64 -0.10
C THR A 52 -7.86 -2.23 -0.43
N ILE A 53 -7.02 -2.14 -1.47
CA ILE A 53 -6.53 -0.89 -2.03
C ILE A 53 -7.12 -0.71 -3.42
N HIS A 54 -7.65 0.47 -3.69
CA HIS A 54 -8.11 0.85 -5.01
C HIS A 54 -6.95 1.42 -5.83
N THR A 55 -6.42 0.64 -6.76
CA THR A 55 -5.31 1.03 -7.66
C THR A 55 -5.85 1.37 -9.05
N LEU A 56 -4.96 1.85 -9.93
CA LEU A 56 -5.31 2.17 -11.33
C LEU A 56 -5.68 0.90 -12.15
N GLU A 57 -5.19 -0.25 -11.71
CA GLU A 57 -5.44 -1.57 -12.28
C GLU A 57 -6.70 -2.24 -11.70
N GLY A 58 -7.36 -1.59 -10.73
CA GLY A 58 -8.54 -2.09 -10.02
C GLY A 58 -8.26 -2.37 -8.55
N ASN A 59 -9.12 -3.16 -7.93
CA ASN A 59 -9.01 -3.46 -6.51
C ASN A 59 -7.93 -4.51 -6.28
N MET A 60 -6.97 -4.21 -5.41
CA MET A 60 -5.91 -5.14 -5.01
C MET A 60 -5.99 -5.45 -3.52
N ILE A 61 -5.64 -6.68 -3.15
CA ILE A 61 -5.59 -7.12 -1.75
C ILE A 61 -4.17 -6.98 -1.21
N THR A 62 -4.08 -6.38 -0.03
CA THR A 62 -2.87 -6.28 0.79
C THR A 62 -3.06 -7.21 1.98
N SER A 63 -2.26 -8.27 2.04
CA SER A 63 -2.27 -9.21 3.17
C SER A 63 -1.33 -8.71 4.25
N LYS A 64 -1.52 -9.15 5.50
CA LYS A 64 -0.60 -8.86 6.59
C LYS A 64 0.86 -9.19 6.22
N GLY A 65 1.75 -8.24 6.47
CA GLY A 65 3.17 -8.25 6.11
C GLY A 65 3.47 -7.52 4.80
N ASP A 66 2.47 -7.30 3.95
CA ASP A 66 2.66 -6.53 2.72
C ASP A 66 2.84 -5.03 3.02
N TYR A 67 3.59 -4.36 2.16
CA TYR A 67 3.76 -2.92 2.17
C TYR A 67 2.74 -2.26 1.25
N ILE A 68 2.27 -1.09 1.65
CA ILE A 68 1.53 -0.15 0.83
C ILE A 68 2.49 0.95 0.43
N ILE A 69 2.76 1.09 -0.87
CA ILE A 69 3.70 2.09 -1.39
C ILE A 69 2.92 3.22 -2.04
N LYS A 70 3.35 4.46 -1.79
CA LYS A 70 2.90 5.63 -2.53
C LYS A 70 3.77 5.86 -3.78
N GLY A 71 3.14 5.79 -4.94
CA GLY A 71 3.72 6.06 -6.25
C GLY A 71 3.97 7.55 -6.49
N VAL A 72 4.67 7.83 -7.59
CA VAL A 72 5.16 9.18 -7.91
C VAL A 72 4.03 10.15 -8.30
N ASN A 73 2.86 9.66 -8.69
CA ASN A 73 1.69 10.48 -8.97
C ASN A 73 0.64 10.40 -7.84
N GLY A 74 1.02 9.87 -6.67
CA GLY A 74 0.14 9.70 -5.52
C GLY A 74 -0.72 8.43 -5.56
N GLU A 75 -0.56 7.56 -6.55
CA GLU A 75 -1.21 6.25 -6.60
C GLU A 75 -0.70 5.32 -5.47
N PHE A 76 -1.54 4.41 -4.99
CA PHE A 76 -1.13 3.42 -3.99
C PHE A 76 -1.17 2.02 -4.57
N TYR A 77 -0.23 1.17 -4.15
CA TYR A 77 -0.18 -0.23 -4.55
C TYR A 77 0.42 -1.12 -3.46
N PRO A 78 -0.04 -2.38 -3.36
CA PRO A 78 0.57 -3.36 -2.46
C PRO A 78 1.91 -3.86 -3.02
N CYS A 79 2.82 -4.21 -2.12
CA CYS A 79 4.12 -4.78 -2.42
C CYS A 79 4.44 -5.88 -1.41
N LYS A 80 4.80 -7.07 -1.90
CA LYS A 80 5.20 -8.18 -1.03
C LYS A 80 6.48 -7.82 -0.26
N PRO A 81 6.60 -8.21 1.01
CA PRO A 81 7.72 -7.80 1.86
C PRO A 81 9.08 -8.21 1.27
N ASP A 82 9.18 -9.43 0.74
CA ASP A 82 10.41 -9.94 0.15
C ASP A 82 10.80 -9.20 -1.14
N ILE A 83 9.84 -8.60 -1.85
CA ILE A 83 10.10 -7.74 -3.01
C ILE A 83 10.48 -6.34 -2.56
N PHE A 84 9.80 -5.81 -1.54
CA PHE A 84 10.08 -4.50 -0.97
C PHE A 84 11.53 -4.43 -0.46
N GLU A 85 11.93 -5.36 0.41
CA GLU A 85 13.27 -5.41 1.03
C GLU A 85 14.39 -5.63 0.01
N LYS A 86 14.11 -6.26 -1.14
CA LYS A 86 15.08 -6.41 -2.23
C LYS A 86 15.20 -5.16 -3.11
N THR A 87 14.20 -4.28 -3.08
CA THR A 87 14.06 -3.15 -4.01
C THR A 87 14.36 -1.81 -3.35
N TYR A 88 14.09 -1.69 -2.05
CA TYR A 88 14.17 -0.45 -1.29
C TYR A 88 15.06 -0.62 -0.06
N GLU A 89 15.74 0.47 0.29
CA GLU A 89 16.49 0.62 1.53
C GLU A 89 15.98 1.86 2.27
N GLU A 90 16.06 1.85 3.59
CA GLU A 90 15.67 3.01 4.41
C GLU A 90 16.63 4.18 4.12
N VAL A 91 16.06 5.36 3.87
CA VAL A 91 16.81 6.58 3.67
C VAL A 91 16.61 7.45 4.91
N VAL A 92 17.69 7.70 5.64
CA VAL A 92 17.76 8.56 6.84
C VAL A 92 18.19 9.97 6.51
#